data_AF-A0A3C0PHR3-F1
#
_entry.id   AF-A0A3C0PHR3-F1
#
_cell.length_a   1.000
_cell.length_b   1.000
_cell.length_c   1.000
_cell.angle_alpha   90.00
_cell.angle_beta   90.00
_cell.angle_gamma   90.00
#
_symmetry.space_group_name_H-M   'P 1'
#
loop_
_entity.id
_entity.type
_entity.pdbx_description
1 polymer ?
#
loop_
_entity_poly.entity_id
_entity_poly.type
_entity_poly.pdbx_seq_one_letter_code
_entity_poly.pdbx_strand_id
1 'polypeptide(L)'
;MKYMAFIISLLYITTINASDDSSGVNIQKNDEKGTLRILSQPVGAKIIINGLVIGVTPLKIMNVDTGKLRVKLALPGYEPIEDSVILNGGETVAIEKKMTGIYANLSLSTTPPGATLFINNQPCGTTPFHGSNMSPGSYHLRLELPGYESMEGNIILKTGESRTVEKKMIGAYGKLSVSTTPPGATVFFNDKQSGITPYLDEKMKCGVYSLKLEIPGYAGITTENITINKETPTNLQYTLLRSKAWIDSVDAARHRHGRLVRRILFGSLAAATAGAGWYFDSRVSDEVKKQNKIQSEYDKATSGFGDLAKRYDDAGNKAHDYAITRNILYSLSGIFAIGFVVSIPF
;
A
#
# COMPACT_ATOMS: atom_id res chain seq x y z
N MET A 1 49.94 118.94 9.76
CA MET A 1 48.68 118.16 9.79
C MET A 1 49.05 116.69 9.59
N LYS A 2 48.75 115.90 10.64
CA LYS A 2 48.69 114.43 10.77
C LYS A 2 49.44 113.53 9.77
N TYR A 3 50.55 113.00 10.28
CA TYR A 3 51.15 111.65 10.18
C TYR A 3 50.95 110.84 8.89
N MET A 4 52.00 110.54 8.11
CA MET A 4 53.09 109.56 8.38
C MET A 4 52.59 108.12 8.55
N ALA A 5 53.21 107.07 8.04
CA ALA A 5 54.26 106.84 7.04
C ALA A 5 54.35 105.31 6.85
N PHE A 6 54.89 104.86 5.71
CA PHE A 6 55.90 103.78 5.53
C PHE A 6 55.75 102.40 6.25
N ILE A 7 56.20 101.24 5.76
CA ILE A 7 56.66 100.67 4.48
C ILE A 7 57.25 99.27 4.82
N ILE A 8 57.28 98.35 3.83
CA ILE A 8 58.18 97.18 3.64
C ILE A 8 58.07 96.01 4.66
N SER A 9 57.73 94.77 4.27
CA SER A 9 58.40 93.76 3.40
C SER A 9 59.37 92.80 4.12
N LEU A 10 59.21 91.51 3.77
CA LEU A 10 60.16 90.40 3.70
C LEU A 10 60.42 89.45 4.90
N LEU A 11 60.04 88.19 4.64
CA LEU A 11 60.70 86.88 4.88
C LEU A 11 61.33 86.49 6.26
N TYR A 12 60.77 85.37 6.76
CA TYR A 12 61.42 84.12 7.24
C TYR A 12 61.83 83.90 8.71
N ILE A 13 61.63 82.61 9.08
CA ILE A 13 62.29 81.77 10.12
C ILE A 13 61.56 81.59 11.48
N THR A 14 60.87 80.44 11.55
CA THR A 14 60.87 79.37 12.57
C THR A 14 60.93 79.64 14.09
N THR A 15 60.02 78.91 14.77
CA THR A 15 60.14 78.15 16.04
C THR A 15 60.19 78.89 17.39
N ILE A 16 59.15 78.73 18.23
CA ILE A 16 59.09 77.85 19.44
C ILE A 16 57.93 78.24 20.38
N ASN A 17 57.22 77.19 20.82
CA ASN A 17 56.45 76.96 22.06
C ASN A 17 55.63 78.04 22.78
N ALA A 18 54.35 77.69 22.92
CA ALA A 18 53.61 77.46 24.16
C ALA A 18 53.74 78.48 25.30
N SER A 19 52.64 79.18 25.59
CA SER A 19 51.67 78.80 26.64
C SER A 19 50.67 79.96 26.72
N ASP A 20 49.43 79.70 26.33
CA ASP A 20 48.32 79.55 27.27
C ASP A 20 47.78 80.91 27.74
N ASP A 21 46.74 81.38 27.05
CA ASP A 21 45.67 82.06 27.77
C ASP A 21 44.32 81.69 27.17
N SER A 22 43.63 80.88 27.96
CA SER A 22 42.32 80.31 27.76
C SER A 22 41.23 81.38 27.67
N SER A 23 40.65 81.54 26.48
CA SER A 23 39.24 81.95 26.36
C SER A 23 38.48 80.78 25.78
N GLY A 24 38.08 79.88 26.68
CA GLY A 24 37.25 78.73 26.35
C GLY A 24 35.92 79.19 25.77
N VAL A 25 35.79 79.10 24.45
CA VAL A 25 34.49 78.90 23.82
C VAL A 25 34.04 77.53 24.27
N ASN A 26 33.25 77.49 25.34
CA ASN A 26 32.50 76.30 25.73
C ASN A 26 31.44 76.06 24.65
N ILE A 27 31.83 75.41 23.55
CA ILE A 27 30.87 74.74 22.69
C ILE A 27 30.39 73.54 23.49
N GLN A 28 29.44 73.76 24.40
CA GLN A 28 28.56 72.67 24.77
C GLN A 28 27.86 72.28 23.48
N LYS A 29 28.36 71.23 22.85
CA LYS A 29 27.72 70.54 21.75
C LYS A 29 26.42 70.00 22.32
N ASN A 30 25.40 70.83 22.34
CA ASN A 30 24.03 70.42 22.61
C ASN A 30 23.64 69.64 21.36
N ASP A 31 24.02 68.36 21.33
CA ASP A 31 23.51 67.46 20.32
C ASP A 31 22.00 67.32 20.65
N GLU A 32 21.18 68.28 20.21
CA GLU A 32 19.72 68.17 20.28
C GLU A 32 19.18 67.15 19.27
N LYS A 33 20.11 66.51 18.54
CA LYS A 33 19.84 65.59 17.44
C LYS A 33 20.57 64.26 17.69
N GLY A 34 19.85 63.18 17.43
CA GLY A 34 20.40 61.81 17.39
C GLY A 34 20.10 61.12 16.06
N THR A 35 20.46 59.84 15.98
CA THR A 35 20.18 58.97 14.83
C THR A 35 19.35 57.76 15.26
N LEU A 36 18.35 57.39 14.47
CA LEU A 36 17.59 56.15 14.66
C LEU A 36 17.87 55.16 13.54
N ARG A 37 18.03 53.89 13.88
CA ARG A 37 18.07 52.78 12.92
C ARG A 37 16.93 51.82 13.24
N ILE A 38 15.94 51.71 12.37
CA ILE A 38 14.72 50.94 12.64
C ILE A 38 14.64 49.78 11.64
N LEU A 39 14.57 48.56 12.16
CA LEU A 39 14.41 47.33 11.40
C LEU A 39 13.21 46.55 11.90
N SER A 40 12.56 45.83 10.99
CA SER A 40 11.56 44.83 11.32
C SER A 40 11.81 43.53 10.60
N GLN A 41 11.32 42.44 11.19
CA GLN A 41 11.24 41.14 10.55
C GLN A 41 9.78 40.67 10.56
N PRO A 42 9.13 40.54 9.38
CA PRO A 42 9.64 40.86 8.03
C PRO A 42 9.85 42.37 7.79
N VAL A 43 10.62 42.70 6.75
CA VAL A 43 10.88 44.09 6.30
C VAL A 43 9.64 44.70 5.61
N GLY A 44 9.67 46.02 5.37
CA GLY A 44 8.57 46.76 4.74
C GLY A 44 7.49 47.29 5.69
N ALA A 45 7.67 47.15 7.01
CA ALA A 45 6.73 47.72 7.98
C ALA A 45 6.73 49.25 7.93
N LYS A 46 5.54 49.86 7.91
CA LYS A 46 5.36 51.31 7.99
C LYS A 46 5.83 51.81 9.36
N ILE A 47 6.75 52.77 9.35
CA ILE A 47 7.33 53.43 10.52
C ILE A 47 6.55 54.71 10.80
N ILE A 48 6.01 54.82 12.01
CA ILE A 48 5.26 55.98 12.49
C ILE A 48 5.96 56.48 13.75
N ILE A 49 6.45 57.72 13.77
CA ILE A 49 7.10 58.33 14.93
C ILE A 49 6.26 59.52 15.39
N ASN A 50 5.83 59.50 16.66
CA ASN A 50 4.98 60.54 17.26
C ASN A 50 3.71 60.84 16.43
N GLY A 51 3.15 59.82 15.78
CA GLY A 51 1.96 59.91 14.93
C GLY A 51 2.23 60.26 13.46
N LEU A 52 3.45 60.64 13.09
CA LEU A 52 3.81 60.96 11.71
C LEU A 52 4.41 59.74 10.99
N VAL A 53 3.95 59.47 9.77
CA VAL A 53 4.52 58.42 8.91
C VAL A 53 5.87 58.90 8.38
N ILE A 54 6.94 58.18 8.72
CA ILE A 54 8.32 58.54 8.33
C ILE A 54 8.80 57.75 7.12
N GLY A 55 8.36 56.50 6.99
CA GLY A 55 8.79 55.62 5.89
C GLY A 55 8.48 54.16 6.16
N VAL A 56 9.31 53.26 5.62
CA VAL A 56 9.20 51.81 5.82
C VAL A 56 10.55 51.21 6.24
N THR A 57 10.53 50.15 7.05
CA THR A 57 11.75 49.42 7.45
C THR A 57 12.39 48.65 6.29
N PRO A 58 13.71 48.47 6.26
CA PRO A 58 14.69 49.07 7.18
C PRO A 58 14.93 50.54 6.84
N LEU A 59 15.04 51.40 7.87
CA LEU A 59 15.29 52.83 7.68
C LEU A 59 16.28 53.36 8.71
N LYS A 60 17.26 54.13 8.23
CA LYS A 60 18.14 54.95 9.07
C LYS A 60 17.73 56.41 8.95
N ILE A 61 17.39 57.04 10.06
CA ILE A 61 16.93 58.43 10.13
C ILE A 61 17.98 59.22 10.89
N MET A 62 18.57 60.22 10.24
CA MET A 62 19.56 61.12 10.84
C MET A 62 18.88 62.41 11.30
N ASN A 63 19.51 63.10 12.26
CA ASN A 63 19.06 64.39 12.80
C ASN A 63 17.65 64.37 13.42
N VAL A 64 17.34 63.34 14.19
CA VAL A 64 16.07 63.18 14.92
C VAL A 64 16.13 63.95 16.24
N ASP A 65 15.08 64.70 16.59
CA ASP A 65 14.97 65.40 17.87
C ASP A 65 15.16 64.44 19.06
N THR A 66 15.98 64.86 20.03
CA THR A 66 16.19 64.11 21.27
C THR A 66 14.95 64.12 22.17
N GLY A 67 14.89 63.17 23.09
CA GLY A 67 13.78 62.98 24.02
C GLY A 67 13.04 61.65 23.81
N LYS A 68 11.85 61.54 24.40
CA LYS A 68 11.04 60.33 24.35
C LYS A 68 10.22 60.27 23.07
N LEU A 69 10.56 59.34 22.19
CA LEU A 69 9.90 59.09 20.92
C LEU A 69 8.97 57.87 21.02
N ARG A 70 7.71 58.02 20.57
CA ARG A 70 6.81 56.87 20.38
C ARG A 70 6.96 56.35 18.96
N VAL A 71 7.46 55.13 18.84
CA VAL A 71 7.69 54.45 17.55
C VAL A 71 6.65 53.36 17.39
N LYS A 72 5.87 53.45 16.30
CA LYS A 72 4.89 52.43 15.91
C LYS A 72 5.28 51.80 14.58
N LEU A 73 5.24 50.48 14.53
CA LEU A 73 5.44 49.68 13.33
C LEU A 73 4.12 49.01 12.94
N ALA A 74 3.72 49.20 11.68
CA ALA A 74 2.49 48.62 11.15
C ALA A 74 2.76 47.93 9.81
N LEU A 75 2.36 46.67 9.70
CA LEU A 75 2.50 45.89 8.47
C LEU A 75 1.21 45.08 8.25
N PRO A 76 0.61 45.11 7.04
CA PRO A 76 -0.60 44.33 6.76
C PRO A 76 -0.41 42.84 7.05
N GLY A 77 -1.35 42.22 7.76
CA GLY A 77 -1.25 40.81 8.15
C GLY A 77 -0.38 40.55 9.38
N TYR A 78 0.06 41.60 10.09
CA TYR A 78 0.83 41.51 11.33
C TYR A 78 0.23 42.38 12.44
N GLU A 79 0.48 41.98 13.68
CA GLU A 79 0.11 42.75 14.86
C GLU A 79 0.98 44.02 14.95
N PRO A 80 0.38 45.22 15.08
CA PRO A 80 1.14 46.45 15.17
C PRO A 80 1.92 46.52 16.49
N ILE A 81 3.16 46.97 16.41
CA ILE A 81 4.05 47.10 17.57
C ILE A 81 4.18 48.58 17.91
N GLU A 82 4.00 48.94 19.18
CA GLU A 82 4.29 50.27 19.71
C GLU A 82 5.40 50.18 20.75
N ASP A 83 6.38 51.08 20.66
CA ASP A 83 7.51 51.17 21.59
C ASP A 83 7.80 52.64 21.93
N SER A 84 8.44 52.86 23.07
CA SER A 84 8.91 54.19 23.50
C SER A 84 10.42 54.16 23.69
N VAL A 85 11.13 54.98 22.93
CA VAL A 85 12.59 55.06 22.96
C VAL A 85 13.01 56.44 23.42
N ILE A 86 14.01 56.50 24.29
CA ILE A 86 14.66 57.76 24.67
C ILE A 86 15.88 57.91 23.78
N LEU A 87 15.94 59.00 23.02
CA LEU A 87 17.08 59.33 22.16
C LEU A 87 17.85 60.49 22.77
N ASN A 88 19.13 60.28 23.09
CA ASN A 88 20.00 61.34 23.55
C ASN A 88 20.83 61.92 22.40
N GLY A 89 21.47 63.04 22.68
CA GLY A 89 22.28 63.76 21.71
C GLY A 89 23.46 62.98 21.18
N GLY A 90 23.64 62.97 19.86
CA GLY A 90 24.78 62.33 19.20
C GLY A 90 24.70 60.80 19.25
N GLU A 91 23.71 60.25 19.93
CA GLU A 91 23.48 58.82 20.08
C GLU A 91 22.88 58.24 18.80
N THR A 92 23.21 56.98 18.51
CA THR A 92 22.51 56.17 17.53
C THR A 92 21.77 55.05 18.23
N VAL A 93 20.44 55.07 18.21
CA VAL A 93 19.62 54.00 18.78
C VAL A 93 19.10 53.08 17.68
N ALA A 94 19.31 51.78 17.85
CA ALA A 94 18.79 50.75 16.97
C ALA A 94 17.53 50.10 17.56
N ILE A 95 16.45 50.06 16.78
CA ILE A 95 15.18 49.41 17.12
C ILE A 95 15.01 48.24 16.17
N GLU A 96 15.01 47.02 16.69
CA GLU A 96 14.82 45.81 15.91
C GLU A 96 13.60 45.06 16.47
N LYS A 97 12.55 44.93 15.66
CA LYS A 97 11.29 44.29 16.08
C LYS A 97 10.91 43.15 15.16
N LYS A 98 10.65 41.98 15.74
CA LYS A 98 10.02 40.87 15.03
C LYS A 98 8.51 41.02 15.14
N MET A 99 7.83 41.14 14.00
CA MET A 99 6.37 41.27 13.96
C MET A 99 5.72 39.89 13.95
N THR A 100 4.62 39.74 14.70
CA THR A 100 3.83 38.51 14.75
C THR A 100 2.71 38.58 13.71
N GLY A 101 2.63 37.60 12.81
CA GLY A 101 1.55 37.53 11.82
C GLY A 101 0.21 37.30 12.51
N ILE A 102 -0.86 37.95 12.05
CA ILE A 102 -2.22 37.73 12.61
C ILE A 102 -2.94 36.54 11.95
N TYR A 103 -2.48 36.12 10.77
CA TYR A 103 -3.00 34.96 10.06
C TYR A 103 -2.14 33.72 10.29
N ALA A 104 -2.74 32.57 10.04
CA ALA A 104 -2.09 31.27 10.04
C ALA A 104 -1.87 30.76 8.62
N ASN A 105 -0.94 29.82 8.47
CA ASN A 105 -0.70 29.10 7.23
C ASN A 105 -0.88 27.60 7.47
N LEU A 106 -1.42 26.88 6.48
CA LEU A 106 -1.59 25.44 6.48
C LEU A 106 -0.86 24.83 5.28
N SER A 107 0.03 23.89 5.55
CA SER A 107 0.61 22.99 4.56
C SER A 107 0.08 21.59 4.81
N LEU A 108 -0.62 21.00 3.84
CA LEU A 108 -1.23 19.68 3.97
C LEU A 108 -0.79 18.78 2.82
N SER A 109 -0.19 17.63 3.13
CA SER A 109 0.21 16.63 2.14
C SER A 109 -0.41 15.27 2.45
N THR A 110 -0.60 14.46 1.41
CA THR A 110 -1.00 13.06 1.57
C THR A 110 -0.07 12.11 0.84
N THR A 111 -0.02 10.87 1.34
CA THR A 111 0.63 9.74 0.66
C THR A 111 -0.44 8.67 0.38
N PRO A 112 -0.78 8.41 -0.89
CA PRO A 112 -0.32 9.10 -2.10
C PRO A 112 -0.86 10.55 -2.23
N PRO A 113 -0.24 11.39 -3.08
CA PRO A 113 -0.70 12.75 -3.35
C PRO A 113 -1.99 12.76 -4.20
N GLY A 114 -2.63 13.93 -4.31
CA GLY A 114 -3.80 14.14 -5.16
C GLY A 114 -5.15 13.94 -4.48
N ALA A 115 -5.19 13.83 -3.16
CA ALA A 115 -6.45 13.74 -2.41
C ALA A 115 -7.19 15.08 -2.47
N THR A 116 -8.48 15.05 -2.77
CA THR A 116 -9.36 16.23 -2.71
C THR A 116 -9.50 16.67 -1.26
N LEU A 117 -9.20 17.95 -1.00
CA LEU A 117 -9.32 18.58 0.31
C LEU A 117 -10.62 19.37 0.39
N PHE A 118 -11.38 19.12 1.45
CA PHE A 118 -12.47 19.96 1.90
C PHE A 118 -12.10 20.61 3.23
N ILE A 119 -12.34 21.92 3.34
CA ILE A 119 -12.23 22.68 4.60
C ILE A 119 -13.61 23.18 4.94
N ASN A 120 -14.12 22.84 6.13
CA ASN A 120 -15.48 23.17 6.57
C ASN A 120 -16.55 22.79 5.53
N ASN A 121 -16.41 21.57 4.98
CA ASN A 121 -17.25 20.99 3.93
C ASN A 121 -17.24 21.71 2.57
N GLN A 122 -16.36 22.70 2.37
CA GLN A 122 -16.16 23.35 1.08
C GLN A 122 -14.91 22.79 0.38
N PRO A 123 -14.99 22.46 -0.92
CA PRO A 123 -13.83 21.99 -1.66
C PRO A 123 -12.80 23.12 -1.82
N CYS A 124 -11.55 22.87 -1.41
CA CYS A 124 -10.47 23.85 -1.43
C CYS A 124 -9.35 23.52 -2.42
N GLY A 125 -9.34 22.32 -3.00
CA GLY A 125 -8.34 21.88 -3.97
C GLY A 125 -7.91 20.43 -3.73
N THR A 126 -6.67 20.11 -4.08
CA THR A 126 -6.07 18.78 -3.91
C THR A 126 -4.76 18.86 -3.15
N THR A 127 -4.34 17.78 -2.50
CA THR A 127 -3.03 17.69 -1.85
C THR A 127 -1.90 17.44 -2.86
N PRO A 128 -0.68 17.97 -2.64
CA PRO A 128 -0.31 18.91 -1.57
C PRO A 128 -1.03 20.25 -1.67
N PHE A 129 -1.53 20.74 -0.54
CA PHE A 129 -2.29 22.00 -0.42
C PHE A 129 -1.51 23.00 0.44
N HIS A 130 -1.44 24.25 -0.03
CA HIS A 130 -0.83 25.36 0.70
C HIS A 130 -1.86 26.49 0.85
N GLY A 131 -2.41 26.65 2.06
CA GLY A 131 -3.26 27.76 2.42
C GLY A 131 -2.47 28.84 3.15
N SER A 132 -2.43 30.06 2.60
CA SER A 132 -1.85 31.23 3.24
C SER A 132 -2.94 32.18 3.73
N ASN A 133 -2.59 33.03 4.71
CA ASN A 133 -3.47 34.06 5.26
C ASN A 133 -4.80 33.53 5.82
N MET A 134 -4.80 32.33 6.41
CA MET A 134 -5.99 31.76 7.04
C MET A 134 -6.27 32.43 8.38
N SER A 135 -7.53 32.75 8.66
CA SER A 135 -7.91 33.28 9.97
C SER A 135 -7.63 32.25 11.08
N PRO A 136 -7.14 32.67 12.27
CA PRO A 136 -7.05 31.77 13.41
C PRO A 136 -8.43 31.20 13.77
N GLY A 137 -8.48 29.91 14.14
CA GLY A 137 -9.73 29.23 14.41
C GLY A 137 -9.66 27.71 14.23
N SER A 138 -10.81 27.06 14.44
CA SER A 138 -10.98 25.63 14.20
C SER A 138 -11.42 25.38 12.76
N TYR A 139 -10.81 24.39 12.12
CA TYR A 139 -11.13 23.96 10.76
C TYR A 139 -11.38 22.46 10.74
N HIS A 140 -12.51 22.05 10.16
CA HIS A 140 -12.81 20.66 9.85
C HIS A 140 -12.21 20.31 8.49
N LEU A 141 -11.25 19.40 8.47
CA LEU A 141 -10.61 18.91 7.26
C LEU A 141 -11.22 17.57 6.87
N ARG A 142 -11.56 17.40 5.60
CA ARG A 142 -11.90 16.11 4.99
C ARG A 142 -11.07 15.87 3.75
N LEU A 143 -10.49 14.68 3.66
CA LEU A 143 -9.64 14.22 2.56
C LEU A 143 -10.30 13.04 1.88
N GLU A 144 -10.46 13.14 0.56
CA GLU A 144 -11.05 12.10 -0.27
C GLU A 144 -10.11 11.76 -1.42
N LEU A 145 -9.87 10.46 -1.65
CA LEU A 145 -9.09 9.99 -2.78
C LEU A 145 -9.70 8.71 -3.35
N PRO A 146 -9.92 8.59 -4.67
CA PRO A 146 -10.57 7.44 -5.27
C PRO A 146 -9.94 6.08 -4.88
N GLY A 147 -10.77 5.22 -4.28
CA GLY A 147 -10.38 3.89 -3.82
C GLY A 147 -9.49 3.88 -2.58
N TYR A 148 -9.47 4.99 -1.83
CA TYR A 148 -8.99 5.09 -0.45
C TYR A 148 -10.16 5.43 0.47
N GLU A 149 -10.03 5.12 1.76
CA GLU A 149 -11.01 5.53 2.77
C GLU A 149 -10.93 7.05 3.00
N SER A 150 -12.09 7.70 3.16
CA SER A 150 -12.17 9.12 3.49
C SER A 150 -11.61 9.37 4.88
N MET A 151 -10.77 10.39 5.04
CA MET A 151 -10.23 10.78 6.34
C MET A 151 -10.76 12.15 6.74
N GLU A 152 -11.16 12.27 8.00
CA GLU A 152 -11.66 13.52 8.58
C GLU A 152 -10.90 13.88 9.86
N GLY A 153 -10.83 15.17 10.18
CA GLY A 153 -10.22 15.63 11.41
C GLY A 153 -10.28 17.13 11.60
N ASN A 154 -10.27 17.55 12.86
CA ASN A 154 -10.23 18.96 13.21
C ASN A 154 -8.79 19.43 13.44
N ILE A 155 -8.48 20.62 12.96
CA ILE A 155 -7.26 21.34 13.33
C ILE A 155 -7.64 22.70 13.93
N ILE A 156 -6.81 23.18 14.85
CA ILE A 156 -6.90 24.54 15.37
C ILE A 156 -5.66 25.27 14.89
N LEU A 157 -5.87 26.37 14.17
CA LEU A 157 -4.81 27.27 13.73
C LEU A 157 -4.76 28.47 14.69
N LYS A 158 -3.58 28.72 15.25
CA LYS A 158 -3.32 29.88 16.11
C LYS A 158 -2.78 31.05 15.30
N THR A 159 -2.92 32.25 15.85
CA THR A 159 -2.35 33.49 15.31
C THR A 159 -0.86 33.34 15.00
N GLY A 160 -0.46 33.62 13.75
CA GLY A 160 0.93 33.55 13.30
C GLY A 160 1.49 32.13 13.12
N GLU A 161 0.69 31.09 13.34
CA GLU A 161 1.12 29.69 13.21
C GLU A 161 1.32 29.30 11.74
N SER A 162 2.38 28.56 11.44
CA SER A 162 2.49 27.81 10.19
C SER A 162 2.43 26.32 10.52
N ARG A 163 1.32 25.68 10.19
CA ARG A 163 1.05 24.29 10.54
C ARG A 163 1.27 23.38 9.34
N THR A 164 2.05 22.33 9.54
CA THR A 164 2.24 21.26 8.56
C THR A 164 1.50 20.01 9.02
N VAL A 165 0.74 19.40 8.12
CA VAL A 165 -0.01 18.17 8.35
C VAL A 165 0.33 17.19 7.23
N GLU A 166 0.77 16.00 7.60
CA GLU A 166 1.02 14.91 6.66
C GLU A 166 0.09 13.74 6.98
N LYS A 167 -0.56 13.17 5.96
CA LYS A 167 -1.52 12.07 6.14
C LYS A 167 -1.27 10.92 5.16
N LYS A 168 -1.15 9.71 5.67
CA LYS A 168 -1.13 8.50 4.83
C LYS A 168 -2.56 8.03 4.60
N MET A 169 -3.00 7.99 3.34
CA MET A 169 -4.32 7.48 3.00
C MET A 169 -4.36 5.96 3.19
N ILE A 170 -5.48 5.44 3.68
CA ILE A 170 -5.69 4.00 3.85
C ILE A 170 -6.44 3.51 2.60
N GLY A 171 -5.83 2.59 1.84
CA GLY A 171 -6.48 2.04 0.66
C GLY A 171 -7.78 1.33 1.04
N ALA A 172 -8.88 1.54 0.33
CA ALA A 172 -10.16 0.92 0.66
C ALA A 172 -10.19 -0.57 0.26
N TYR A 173 -9.58 -0.89 -0.89
CA TYR A 173 -9.59 -2.23 -1.48
C TYR A 173 -8.22 -2.58 -2.10
N GLY A 174 -7.85 -3.86 -2.00
CA GLY A 174 -6.69 -4.47 -2.62
C GLY A 174 -7.07 -5.72 -3.40
N LYS A 175 -6.11 -6.25 -4.16
CA LYS A 175 -6.27 -7.50 -4.93
C LYS A 175 -5.66 -8.66 -4.16
N LEU A 176 -6.39 -9.77 -4.06
CA LEU A 176 -5.96 -10.99 -3.37
C LEU A 176 -6.12 -12.19 -4.28
N SER A 177 -5.06 -12.98 -4.42
CA SER A 177 -5.08 -14.29 -5.07
C SER A 177 -4.56 -15.35 -4.13
N VAL A 178 -5.29 -16.45 -3.95
CA VAL A 178 -4.89 -17.58 -3.11
C VAL A 178 -4.96 -18.88 -3.92
N SER A 179 -3.86 -19.62 -3.98
CA SER A 179 -3.79 -20.91 -4.68
C SER A 179 -3.16 -21.98 -3.80
N THR A 180 -3.58 -23.22 -3.98
CA THR A 180 -3.00 -24.38 -3.30
C THR A 180 -2.57 -25.46 -4.27
N THR A 181 -1.58 -26.25 -3.86
CA THR A 181 -1.22 -27.53 -4.47
C THR A 181 -1.47 -28.65 -3.45
N PRO A 182 -2.44 -29.57 -3.69
CA PRO A 182 -3.37 -29.61 -4.82
C PRO A 182 -4.42 -28.47 -4.78
N PRO A 183 -5.07 -28.16 -5.92
CA PRO A 183 -6.15 -27.18 -5.97
C PRO A 183 -7.43 -27.70 -5.27
N GLY A 184 -8.40 -26.81 -5.01
CA GLY A 184 -9.69 -27.17 -4.43
C GLY A 184 -9.77 -27.06 -2.90
N ALA A 185 -8.87 -26.31 -2.26
CA ALA A 185 -8.97 -25.99 -0.85
C ALA A 185 -10.10 -25.03 -0.57
N THR A 186 -10.94 -25.35 0.42
CA THR A 186 -11.92 -24.41 0.97
C THR A 186 -11.17 -23.28 1.67
N VAL A 187 -11.49 -22.05 1.28
CA VAL A 187 -10.88 -20.82 1.78
C VAL A 187 -11.80 -20.19 2.82
N PHE A 188 -11.26 -19.91 4.00
CA PHE A 188 -11.92 -19.17 5.07
C PHE A 188 -11.11 -17.92 5.41
N PHE A 189 -11.79 -16.77 5.45
CA PHE A 189 -11.23 -15.53 5.99
C PHE A 189 -11.96 -15.17 7.27
N ASN A 190 -11.23 -14.92 8.36
CA ASN A 190 -11.82 -14.61 9.67
C ASN A 190 -12.91 -15.63 10.06
N ASP A 191 -12.59 -16.92 9.91
CA ASP A 191 -13.47 -18.08 10.15
C ASP A 191 -14.74 -18.17 9.29
N LYS A 192 -14.94 -17.25 8.33
CA LYS A 192 -16.05 -17.29 7.37
C LYS A 192 -15.61 -17.93 6.05
N GLN A 193 -16.33 -18.96 5.62
CA GLN A 193 -16.12 -19.58 4.32
C GLN A 193 -16.34 -18.54 3.21
N SER A 194 -15.31 -18.35 2.38
CA SER A 194 -15.27 -17.33 1.34
C SER A 194 -15.23 -17.92 -0.07
N GLY A 195 -14.67 -19.12 -0.25
CA GLY A 195 -14.62 -19.78 -1.57
C GLY A 195 -13.76 -21.04 -1.60
N ILE A 196 -13.24 -21.37 -2.79
CA ILE A 196 -12.31 -22.50 -3.02
C ILE A 196 -11.10 -22.05 -3.84
N THR A 197 -9.95 -22.71 -3.72
CA THR A 197 -8.74 -22.38 -4.49
C THR A 197 -8.75 -22.99 -5.90
N PRO A 198 -8.20 -22.30 -6.92
CA PRO A 198 -7.69 -20.92 -6.88
C PRO A 198 -8.79 -19.89 -6.61
N TYR A 199 -8.54 -19.00 -5.65
CA TYR A 199 -9.46 -17.97 -5.19
C TYR A 199 -8.91 -16.59 -5.60
N LEU A 200 -9.74 -15.76 -6.22
CA LEU A 200 -9.39 -14.41 -6.66
C LEU A 200 -10.44 -13.42 -6.13
N ASP A 201 -9.98 -12.37 -5.46
CA ASP A 201 -10.79 -11.23 -5.07
C ASP A 201 -10.09 -9.93 -5.48
N GLU A 202 -10.65 -9.24 -6.49
CA GLU A 202 -10.08 -7.99 -7.00
C GLU A 202 -10.42 -6.76 -6.15
N LYS A 203 -11.38 -6.90 -5.23
CA LYS A 203 -11.88 -5.81 -4.39
C LYS A 203 -11.99 -6.27 -2.93
N MET A 204 -11.01 -7.03 -2.47
CA MET A 204 -10.88 -7.42 -1.07
C MET A 204 -10.64 -6.14 -0.25
N LYS A 205 -11.42 -5.90 0.80
CA LYS A 205 -11.21 -4.72 1.66
C LYS A 205 -9.79 -4.77 2.25
N CYS A 206 -9.05 -3.68 2.21
CA CYS A 206 -7.72 -3.65 2.83
C CYS A 206 -7.84 -3.85 4.35
N GLY A 207 -6.83 -4.49 4.93
CA GLY A 207 -6.83 -4.80 6.36
C GLY A 207 -6.06 -6.08 6.66
N VAL A 208 -6.18 -6.52 7.90
CA VAL A 208 -5.53 -7.74 8.41
C VAL A 208 -6.57 -8.84 8.52
N TYR A 209 -6.25 -10.03 8.01
CA TYR A 209 -7.14 -11.19 7.97
C TYR A 209 -6.45 -12.44 8.53
N SER A 210 -7.22 -13.31 9.17
CA SER A 210 -6.82 -14.70 9.33
C SER A 210 -7.26 -15.51 8.11
N LEU A 211 -6.40 -16.39 7.62
CA LEU A 211 -6.68 -17.29 6.51
C LEU A 211 -6.60 -18.72 7.02
N LYS A 212 -7.63 -19.49 6.70
CA LYS A 212 -7.63 -20.94 6.91
C LYS A 212 -7.96 -21.65 5.59
N LEU A 213 -7.19 -22.70 5.30
CA LEU A 213 -7.29 -23.50 4.08
C LEU A 213 -7.49 -24.96 4.47
N GLU A 214 -8.54 -25.59 3.93
CA GLU A 214 -8.87 -26.98 4.22
C GLU A 214 -9.16 -27.79 2.94
N ILE A 215 -8.55 -28.96 2.82
CA ILE A 215 -8.95 -30.01 1.87
C ILE A 215 -9.16 -31.30 2.66
N PRO A 216 -10.28 -32.03 2.47
CA PRO A 216 -10.47 -33.34 3.09
C PRO A 216 -9.28 -34.28 2.84
N GLY A 217 -8.73 -34.85 3.90
CA GLY A 217 -7.56 -35.75 3.84
C GLY A 217 -6.20 -35.03 3.88
N TYR A 218 -6.16 -33.71 3.79
CA TYR A 218 -4.93 -32.90 3.92
C TYR A 218 -4.86 -32.22 5.28
N ALA A 219 -3.65 -31.93 5.74
CA ALA A 219 -3.43 -31.07 6.89
C ALA A 219 -3.87 -29.66 6.53
N GLY A 220 -4.80 -29.09 7.30
CA GLY A 220 -5.22 -27.70 7.13
C GLY A 220 -4.08 -26.74 7.44
N ILE A 221 -4.08 -25.58 6.79
CA ILE A 221 -3.18 -24.47 7.11
C ILE A 221 -4.03 -23.36 7.72
N THR A 222 -3.56 -22.81 8.84
CA THR A 222 -4.07 -21.55 9.40
C THR A 222 -2.91 -20.57 9.44
N THR A 223 -3.11 -19.38 8.86
CA THR A 223 -2.17 -18.27 8.91
C THR A 223 -2.88 -17.06 9.49
N GLU A 224 -2.33 -16.51 10.55
CA GLU A 224 -2.81 -15.27 11.13
C GLU A 224 -2.10 -14.07 10.50
N ASN A 225 -2.76 -12.91 10.50
CA ASN A 225 -2.18 -11.62 10.14
C ASN A 225 -1.76 -11.45 8.67
N ILE A 226 -2.60 -11.90 7.74
CA ILE A 226 -2.45 -11.60 6.31
C ILE A 226 -2.89 -10.17 6.05
N THR A 227 -1.95 -9.32 5.64
CA THR A 227 -2.23 -7.92 5.31
C THR A 227 -2.58 -7.78 3.83
N ILE A 228 -3.76 -7.20 3.57
CA ILE A 228 -4.22 -6.83 2.23
C ILE A 228 -4.05 -5.32 2.07
N ASN A 229 -3.30 -4.93 1.04
CA ASN A 229 -2.97 -3.54 0.72
C ASN A 229 -3.44 -3.21 -0.70
N LYS A 230 -3.72 -1.92 -0.96
CA LYS A 230 -4.08 -1.45 -2.31
C LYS A 230 -2.87 -1.41 -3.27
N GLU A 231 -1.71 -1.01 -2.77
CA GLU A 231 -0.52 -0.72 -3.59
C GLU A 231 0.09 -1.98 -4.22
N THR A 232 0.01 -3.11 -3.52
CA THR A 232 0.61 -4.37 -3.95
C THR A 232 -0.42 -5.48 -3.93
N PRO A 233 -0.66 -6.20 -5.04
CA PRO A 233 -1.52 -7.37 -5.03
C PRO A 233 -0.93 -8.44 -4.11
N THR A 234 -1.77 -8.99 -3.22
CA THR A 234 -1.37 -10.06 -2.30
C THR A 234 -1.58 -11.40 -3.00
N ASN A 235 -0.48 -12.08 -3.34
CA ASN A 235 -0.50 -13.40 -3.97
C ASN A 235 0.01 -14.46 -2.99
N LEU A 236 -0.85 -15.39 -2.61
CA LEU A 236 -0.56 -16.44 -1.64
C LEU A 236 -0.58 -17.81 -2.32
N GLN A 237 0.51 -18.56 -2.16
CA GLN A 237 0.63 -19.92 -2.68
C GLN A 237 1.02 -20.86 -1.55
N TYR A 238 0.27 -21.94 -1.40
CA TYR A 238 0.49 -22.93 -0.36
C TYR A 238 0.55 -24.35 -0.93
N THR A 239 1.37 -25.21 -0.34
CA THR A 239 1.36 -26.65 -0.65
C THR A 239 0.81 -27.39 0.56
N LEU A 240 -0.29 -28.11 0.37
CA LEU A 240 -0.93 -28.86 1.44
C LEU A 240 -0.37 -30.27 1.48
N LEU A 241 0.13 -30.67 2.65
CA LEU A 241 0.58 -32.03 2.90
C LEU A 241 -0.59 -32.91 3.34
N ARG A 242 -0.52 -34.21 3.06
CA ARG A 242 -1.54 -35.14 3.57
C ARG A 242 -1.52 -35.14 5.09
N SER A 243 -2.70 -35.23 5.70
CA SER A 243 -2.79 -35.22 7.16
C SER A 243 -2.14 -36.47 7.75
N LYS A 244 -1.50 -36.35 8.91
CA LYS A 244 -0.94 -37.50 9.62
C LYS A 244 -2.02 -38.54 9.92
N ALA A 245 -3.23 -38.12 10.29
CA ALA A 245 -4.36 -39.03 10.46
C ALA A 245 -4.72 -39.80 9.17
N TRP A 246 -4.65 -39.16 8.01
CA TRP A 246 -4.84 -39.84 6.73
C TRP A 246 -3.69 -40.83 6.46
N ILE A 247 -2.43 -40.42 6.68
CA ILE A 247 -1.24 -41.28 6.52
C ILE A 247 -1.33 -42.49 7.46
N ASP A 248 -1.58 -42.26 8.75
CA ASP A 248 -1.76 -43.29 9.78
C ASP A 248 -2.95 -44.19 9.46
N SER A 249 -4.03 -43.68 8.86
CA SER A 249 -5.16 -44.51 8.42
C SER A 249 -4.79 -45.43 7.24
N VAL A 250 -3.99 -44.93 6.30
CA VAL A 250 -3.48 -45.71 5.17
C VAL A 250 -2.44 -46.72 5.63
N ASP A 251 -1.53 -46.33 6.52
CA ASP A 251 -0.51 -47.21 7.09
C ASP A 251 -1.12 -48.25 8.04
N ALA A 252 -2.12 -47.89 8.85
CA ALA A 252 -2.89 -48.84 9.65
C ALA A 252 -3.69 -49.81 8.76
N ALA A 253 -4.30 -49.34 7.66
CA ALA A 253 -4.93 -50.22 6.67
C ALA A 253 -3.90 -51.17 6.01
N ARG A 254 -2.68 -50.67 5.77
CA ARG A 254 -1.56 -51.45 5.23
C ARG A 254 -1.09 -52.52 6.21
N HIS A 255 -1.06 -52.24 7.52
CA HIS A 255 -0.53 -53.13 8.55
C HIS A 255 -1.56 -54.08 9.18
N ARG A 256 -2.81 -53.66 9.41
CA ARG A 256 -3.83 -54.55 10.01
C ARG A 256 -4.40 -55.57 9.04
N HIS A 257 -4.23 -55.39 7.73
CA HIS A 257 -5.08 -56.06 6.75
C HIS A 257 -4.33 -56.59 5.52
N GLY A 258 -3.00 -56.54 5.47
CA GLY A 258 -2.25 -57.00 4.29
C GLY A 258 -2.55 -58.44 3.86
N ARG A 259 -2.66 -59.39 4.79
CA ARG A 259 -2.91 -60.81 4.46
C ARG A 259 -4.39 -61.14 4.28
N LEU A 260 -5.25 -60.68 5.20
CA LEU A 260 -6.69 -60.91 5.11
C LEU A 260 -7.31 -60.20 3.89
N VAL A 261 -6.88 -58.96 3.58
CA VAL A 261 -7.35 -58.23 2.40
C VAL A 261 -6.77 -58.81 1.12
N ARG A 262 -5.50 -59.24 1.08
CA ARG A 262 -5.00 -60.00 -0.08
C ARG A 262 -5.82 -61.27 -0.30
N ARG A 263 -6.19 -61.98 0.77
CA ARG A 263 -7.05 -63.17 0.69
C ARG A 263 -8.46 -62.85 0.15
N ILE A 264 -9.11 -61.82 0.68
CA ILE A 264 -10.45 -61.41 0.22
C ILE A 264 -10.39 -60.85 -1.20
N LEU A 265 -9.36 -60.06 -1.53
CA LEU A 265 -9.16 -59.43 -2.83
C LEU A 265 -8.82 -60.46 -3.92
N PHE A 266 -7.83 -61.33 -3.70
CA PHE A 266 -7.48 -62.38 -4.66
C PHE A 266 -8.60 -63.41 -4.81
N GLY A 267 -9.31 -63.74 -3.72
CA GLY A 267 -10.47 -64.63 -3.77
C GLY A 267 -11.63 -64.04 -4.58
N SER A 268 -11.99 -62.77 -4.34
CA SER A 268 -13.06 -62.09 -5.08
C SER A 268 -12.71 -61.84 -6.55
N LEU A 269 -11.46 -61.47 -6.86
CA LEU A 269 -10.98 -61.31 -8.23
C LEU A 269 -10.99 -62.64 -9.00
N ALA A 270 -10.53 -63.74 -8.39
CA ALA A 270 -10.57 -65.06 -9.01
C ALA A 270 -12.01 -65.50 -9.32
N ALA A 271 -12.95 -65.29 -8.38
CA ALA A 271 -14.36 -65.61 -8.61
C ALA A 271 -14.99 -64.74 -9.71
N ALA A 272 -14.69 -63.44 -9.73
CA ALA A 272 -15.22 -62.51 -10.73
C ALA A 272 -14.71 -62.83 -12.14
N THR A 273 -13.40 -63.09 -12.31
CA THR A 273 -12.85 -63.44 -13.63
C THR A 273 -13.30 -64.82 -14.11
N ALA A 274 -13.49 -65.80 -13.21
CA ALA A 274 -14.08 -67.09 -13.56
C ALA A 274 -15.55 -66.95 -14.02
N GLY A 275 -16.35 -66.15 -13.31
CA GLY A 275 -17.75 -65.87 -13.68
C GLY A 275 -17.88 -65.13 -15.01
N ALA A 276 -17.03 -64.12 -15.24
CA ALA A 276 -16.95 -63.43 -16.52
C ALA A 276 -16.49 -64.37 -17.65
N GLY A 277 -15.50 -65.23 -17.38
CA GLY A 277 -15.07 -66.28 -18.31
C GLY A 277 -16.21 -67.21 -18.71
N TRP A 278 -17.01 -67.67 -17.74
CA TRP A 278 -18.20 -68.50 -18.00
C TRP A 278 -19.27 -67.78 -18.83
N TYR A 279 -19.49 -66.48 -18.57
CA TYR A 279 -20.39 -65.67 -19.41
C TYR A 279 -19.91 -65.60 -20.86
N PHE A 280 -18.62 -65.34 -21.09
CA PHE A 280 -18.07 -65.31 -22.44
C PHE A 280 -18.03 -66.69 -23.09
N ASP A 281 -17.85 -67.77 -22.33
CA ASP A 281 -17.97 -69.14 -22.83
C ASP A 281 -19.37 -69.42 -23.40
N SER A 282 -20.41 -68.96 -22.70
CA SER A 282 -21.78 -69.03 -23.18
C SER A 282 -21.98 -68.23 -24.47
N ARG A 283 -21.37 -67.03 -24.58
CA ARG A 283 -21.44 -66.21 -25.80
C ARG A 283 -20.68 -66.80 -27.00
N VAL A 284 -19.54 -67.43 -26.76
CA VAL A 284 -18.83 -68.20 -27.79
C VAL A 284 -19.74 -69.31 -28.29
N SER A 285 -20.37 -70.07 -27.38
CA SER A 285 -21.30 -71.15 -27.75
C SER A 285 -22.49 -70.63 -28.58
N ASP A 286 -23.07 -69.50 -28.19
CA ASP A 286 -24.19 -68.88 -28.90
C ASP A 286 -23.81 -68.38 -30.30
N GLU A 287 -22.68 -67.67 -30.44
CA GLU A 287 -22.23 -67.18 -31.75
C GLU A 287 -21.75 -68.33 -32.65
N VAL A 288 -21.14 -69.39 -32.11
CA VAL A 288 -20.82 -70.62 -32.87
C VAL A 288 -22.10 -71.30 -33.36
N LYS A 289 -23.13 -71.43 -32.50
CA LYS A 289 -24.43 -71.98 -32.92
C LYS A 289 -25.07 -71.13 -34.01
N LYS A 290 -24.99 -69.80 -33.90
CA LYS A 290 -25.50 -68.86 -34.89
C LYS A 290 -24.71 -68.95 -36.19
N GLN A 291 -23.39 -69.06 -36.14
CA GLN A 291 -22.52 -69.29 -37.28
C GLN A 291 -22.88 -70.60 -37.99
N ASN A 292 -23.06 -71.69 -37.25
CA ASN A 292 -23.52 -72.98 -37.79
C ASN A 292 -24.91 -72.89 -38.41
N LYS A 293 -25.82 -72.11 -37.81
CA LYS A 293 -27.15 -71.86 -38.37
C LYS A 293 -27.06 -71.09 -39.69
N ILE A 294 -26.24 -70.05 -39.76
CA ILE A 294 -26.01 -69.27 -40.98
C ILE A 294 -25.38 -70.16 -42.07
N GLN A 295 -24.46 -71.05 -41.71
CA GLN A 295 -23.91 -72.04 -42.64
C GLN A 295 -25.02 -72.93 -43.22
N SER A 296 -25.91 -73.45 -42.36
CA SER A 296 -27.05 -74.25 -42.83
C SER A 296 -28.02 -73.45 -43.72
N GLU A 297 -28.20 -72.15 -43.47
CA GLU A 297 -28.97 -71.25 -44.34
C GLU A 297 -28.26 -71.01 -45.68
N TYR A 298 -26.94 -70.82 -45.66
CA TYR A 298 -26.09 -70.70 -46.86
C TYR A 298 -26.18 -71.94 -47.74
N ASP A 299 -26.09 -73.14 -47.15
CA ASP A 299 -26.17 -74.42 -47.86
C ASP A 299 -27.53 -74.65 -48.56
N LYS A 300 -28.59 -73.95 -48.11
CA LYS A 300 -29.96 -74.06 -48.65
C LYS A 300 -30.36 -72.88 -49.54
N ALA A 301 -29.54 -71.83 -49.62
CA ALA A 301 -29.88 -70.60 -50.33
C ALA A 301 -29.69 -70.72 -51.86
N THR A 302 -30.54 -70.05 -52.63
CA THR A 302 -30.45 -69.96 -54.11
C THR A 302 -30.01 -68.58 -54.60
N SER A 303 -29.96 -67.58 -53.73
CA SER A 303 -29.45 -66.22 -53.99
C SER A 303 -29.07 -65.53 -52.66
N GLY A 304 -28.38 -64.38 -52.71
CA GLY A 304 -28.01 -63.63 -51.50
C GLY A 304 -26.74 -64.11 -50.77
N PHE A 305 -25.92 -64.94 -51.40
CA PHE A 305 -24.71 -65.55 -50.82
C PHE A 305 -23.72 -64.54 -50.20
N GLY A 306 -23.59 -63.34 -50.77
CA GLY A 306 -22.67 -62.32 -50.24
C GLY A 306 -23.06 -61.80 -48.86
N ASP A 307 -24.35 -61.64 -48.58
CA ASP A 307 -24.84 -61.24 -47.25
C ASP A 307 -24.65 -62.36 -46.22
N LEU A 308 -24.96 -63.59 -46.61
CA LEU A 308 -24.80 -64.77 -45.76
C LEU A 308 -23.34 -65.03 -45.41
N ALA A 309 -22.42 -64.93 -46.38
CA ALA A 309 -20.98 -65.06 -46.14
C ALA A 309 -20.49 -63.97 -45.16
N LYS A 310 -20.90 -62.71 -45.37
CA LYS A 310 -20.53 -61.62 -44.46
C LYS A 310 -21.04 -61.83 -43.04
N ARG A 311 -22.27 -62.34 -42.88
CA ARG A 311 -22.86 -62.64 -41.57
C ARG A 311 -22.20 -63.85 -40.90
N TYR A 312 -21.79 -64.85 -41.69
CA TYR A 312 -21.04 -66.02 -41.21
C TYR A 312 -19.67 -65.59 -40.66
N ASP A 313 -18.94 -64.78 -41.43
CA ASP A 313 -17.63 -64.26 -41.03
C ASP A 313 -17.75 -63.34 -39.81
N ASP A 314 -18.76 -62.47 -39.74
CA ASP A 314 -19.00 -61.61 -38.57
C ASP A 314 -19.31 -62.42 -37.30
N ALA A 315 -20.13 -63.47 -37.40
CA ALA A 315 -20.41 -64.37 -36.28
C ALA A 315 -19.15 -65.16 -35.84
N GLY A 316 -18.36 -65.63 -36.81
CA GLY A 316 -17.10 -66.34 -36.57
C GLY A 316 -16.04 -65.45 -35.91
N ASN A 317 -15.87 -64.22 -36.40
CA ASN A 317 -14.95 -63.25 -35.82
C ASN A 317 -15.37 -62.88 -34.39
N LYS A 318 -16.67 -62.68 -34.13
CA LYS A 318 -17.19 -62.44 -32.78
C LYS A 318 -16.96 -63.63 -31.85
N ALA A 319 -17.21 -64.85 -32.33
CA ALA A 319 -16.92 -66.06 -31.55
C ALA A 319 -15.42 -66.18 -31.22
N HIS A 320 -14.55 -65.86 -32.17
CA HIS A 320 -13.09 -65.84 -31.98
C HIS A 320 -12.67 -64.79 -30.93
N ASP A 321 -13.16 -63.56 -31.04
CA ASP A 321 -12.86 -62.48 -30.11
C ASP A 321 -13.35 -62.78 -28.68
N TYR A 322 -14.55 -63.36 -28.56
CA TYR A 322 -15.07 -63.83 -27.28
C TYR A 322 -14.25 -64.98 -26.71
N ALA A 323 -13.73 -65.90 -27.55
CA ALA A 323 -12.87 -66.99 -27.11
C ALA A 323 -11.51 -66.49 -26.61
N ILE A 324 -10.90 -65.50 -27.27
CA ILE A 324 -9.69 -64.84 -26.78
C ILE A 324 -9.95 -64.22 -25.40
N THR A 325 -11.03 -63.45 -25.29
CA THR A 325 -11.42 -62.78 -24.03
C THR A 325 -11.65 -63.78 -22.90
N ARG A 326 -12.35 -64.89 -23.17
CA ARG A 326 -12.55 -66.01 -22.23
C ARG A 326 -11.22 -66.59 -21.77
N ASN A 327 -10.32 -66.91 -22.69
CA ASN A 327 -9.03 -67.54 -22.35
C ASN A 327 -8.16 -66.63 -21.48
N ILE A 328 -8.18 -65.31 -21.73
CA ILE A 328 -7.50 -64.32 -20.89
C ILE A 328 -8.13 -64.26 -19.49
N LEU A 329 -9.47 -64.29 -19.39
CA LEU A 329 -10.16 -64.24 -18.10
C LEU A 329 -9.86 -65.49 -17.24
N TYR A 330 -9.81 -66.68 -17.84
CA TYR A 330 -9.45 -67.90 -17.12
C TYR A 330 -7.98 -67.93 -16.71
N SER A 331 -7.05 -67.43 -17.53
CA SER A 331 -5.63 -67.34 -17.11
C SER A 331 -5.44 -66.37 -15.95
N LEU A 332 -6.13 -65.22 -15.97
CA LEU A 332 -6.17 -64.27 -14.85
C LEU A 332 -6.77 -64.90 -13.59
N SER A 333 -7.86 -65.67 -13.72
CA SER A 333 -8.43 -66.43 -12.60
C SER A 333 -7.42 -67.38 -11.96
N GLY A 334 -6.61 -68.08 -12.76
CA GLY A 334 -5.56 -68.96 -12.25
C GLY A 334 -4.46 -68.21 -11.49
N ILE A 335 -4.01 -67.08 -12.02
CA ILE A 335 -3.01 -66.21 -11.35
C ILE A 335 -3.53 -65.71 -10.00
N PHE A 336 -4.77 -65.25 -9.95
CA PHE A 336 -5.38 -64.78 -8.70
C PHE A 336 -5.61 -65.93 -7.70
N ALA A 337 -5.97 -67.13 -8.16
CA ALA A 337 -6.09 -68.30 -7.30
C ALA A 337 -4.75 -68.71 -6.67
N ILE A 338 -3.64 -68.65 -7.42
CA ILE A 338 -2.30 -68.87 -6.87
C ILE A 338 -1.94 -67.78 -5.85
N GLY A 339 -2.23 -66.51 -6.15
CA GLY A 339 -2.06 -65.40 -5.21
C GLY A 339 -2.87 -65.56 -3.92
N PHE A 340 -4.06 -66.15 -4.01
CA PHE A 340 -4.89 -66.52 -2.86
C PHE A 340 -4.24 -67.63 -2.04
N VAL A 341 -3.76 -68.71 -2.65
CA VAL A 341 -3.12 -69.84 -1.95
C VAL A 341 -1.83 -69.41 -1.24
N VAL A 342 -0.97 -68.63 -1.91
CA VAL A 342 0.28 -68.10 -1.32
C VAL A 342 0.00 -67.11 -0.16
N SER A 343 -1.23 -66.61 -0.05
CA SER A 343 -1.63 -65.75 1.08
C SER A 343 -2.03 -66.53 2.35
N ILE A 344 -2.15 -67.87 2.30
CA ILE A 344 -2.46 -68.75 3.44
C ILE A 344 -1.14 -69.14 4.13
N PRO A 345 -1.00 -68.97 5.47
CA PRO A 345 0.18 -69.46 6.18
C PRO A 345 0.18 -70.99 6.27
N PHE A 346 1.35 -71.61 6.12
CA PHE A 346 1.61 -72.99 6.53
C PHE A 346 2.02 -73.04 8.00
#